data_AF-A0A0X8HFC4-F1
#
_entry.id   AF-A0A0X8HFC4-F1
#
_cell.length_a   1.000
_cell.length_b   1.000
_cell.length_c   1.000
_cell.angle_alpha   90.00
_cell.angle_beta   90.00
_cell.angle_gamma   90.00
#
_symmetry.space_group_name_H-M   'P 1'
#
loop_
_entity.id
_entity.type
_entity.pdbx_description
1 polymer ?
#
loop_
_entity_poly.entity_id
_entity_poly.type
_entity_poly.pdbx_seq_one_letter_code
_entity_poly.pdbx_strand_id
1 'polypeptide(L)'
;MAEGKLLDVVRSRNFGVLPALLQKRVAVRALTQLWLDDSDVLKRLMSPRLLEIMVDAQQPRLGRVPLLNMLQLYFQEFDRLDRYSSENDDSLREVFEGLLVDQIQKVEIQGEELTADDLISVVKQKGDWILKIDGPAQLVKLAIKNGMTLEDALFKFGLKGFDSGRYADVCRAHYYIEKLHEIDEQEWSPVFDELLHHDVSKAPYGNHGKRIGHAALEVLIDRVMEASEAWQDFMLSLAGDPRVSSRVKSYREWWAPLGEQRVEKVRGWFAKQDLRLFLQALEQYGETTDNAELKRMFPARKTFLEGLFRLKMIKNTRLMLGSKAEYSVRKILKNELKVNYIKLDGQLSDKAVIYLDCGDFYLIEGSHSFKLWVYLAPPSHKHLSYEVASLSHFDLTNMVPKAYKKENPSLEYTSIVHSPSTWQNKVFEFLAENGISLDVEALLSKEDYRRYVARFGLPVVRPAKRHVVRPSREASSDAGADRKESHSNDSRAHNVLSPLAIQILLYLHRHPDSKARDISRHLGLPLKAINHVLYLDLKGYCMQVSNFNWINSGEGERVLKNSGVMGDEE
;
A
#
# COMPACT_ATOMS: atom_id res chain seq x y z
N MET A 1 -25.41 28.72 28.10
CA MET A 1 -24.58 29.03 29.30
C MET A 1 -23.59 27.92 29.66
N ALA A 2 -23.99 26.63 29.69
CA ALA A 2 -23.06 25.54 30.02
C ALA A 2 -21.97 25.32 28.95
N GLU A 3 -22.35 25.33 27.68
CA GLU A 3 -21.44 25.20 26.53
C GLU A 3 -20.37 26.30 26.51
N GLY A 4 -20.76 27.56 26.67
CA GLY A 4 -19.81 28.68 26.76
C GLY A 4 -18.77 28.51 27.88
N LYS A 5 -19.20 28.00 29.05
CA LYS A 5 -18.27 27.70 30.16
C LYS A 5 -17.30 26.57 29.81
N LEU A 6 -17.72 25.56 29.07
CA LEU A 6 -16.84 24.48 28.62
C LEU A 6 -15.84 24.98 27.57
N LEU A 7 -16.28 25.81 26.62
CA LEU A 7 -15.39 26.46 25.66
C LEU A 7 -14.38 27.39 26.36
N ASP A 8 -14.79 28.10 27.40
CA ASP A 8 -13.89 28.93 28.21
C ASP A 8 -12.85 28.08 28.96
N VAL A 9 -13.20 26.89 29.45
CA VAL A 9 -12.24 25.95 30.04
C VAL A 9 -11.19 25.53 29.01
N VAL A 10 -11.60 25.22 27.78
CA VAL A 10 -10.69 24.85 26.70
C VAL A 10 -9.75 26.00 26.33
N ARG A 11 -10.28 27.23 26.23
CA ARG A 11 -9.52 28.43 25.89
C ARG A 11 -8.53 28.84 26.99
N SER A 12 -8.97 28.80 28.25
CA SER A 12 -8.17 29.20 29.41
C SER A 12 -7.23 28.10 29.92
N ARG A 13 -7.40 26.85 29.46
CA ARG A 13 -6.72 25.64 29.96
C ARG A 13 -6.90 25.38 31.46
N ASN A 14 -7.94 25.96 32.07
CA ASN A 14 -8.25 25.74 33.48
C ASN A 14 -9.11 24.48 33.65
N PHE A 15 -8.49 23.30 33.52
CA PHE A 15 -9.22 22.02 33.61
C PHE A 15 -9.71 21.68 35.02
N GLY A 16 -9.20 22.35 36.07
CA GLY A 16 -9.54 22.08 37.46
C GLY A 16 -11.00 22.37 37.84
N VAL A 17 -11.71 23.16 37.04
CA VAL A 17 -13.15 23.45 37.23
C VAL A 17 -14.08 22.39 36.63
N LEU A 18 -13.56 21.45 35.83
CA LEU A 18 -14.38 20.42 35.19
C LEU A 18 -15.17 19.54 36.18
N PRO A 19 -14.60 19.02 37.28
CA PRO A 19 -15.36 18.19 38.22
C PRO A 19 -16.60 18.88 38.79
N ALA A 20 -16.49 20.17 39.14
CA ALA A 20 -17.61 20.95 39.67
C ALA A 20 -18.67 21.25 38.60
N LEU A 21 -18.26 21.48 37.35
CA LEU A 21 -19.18 21.71 36.24
C LEU A 21 -19.95 20.43 35.88
N LEU A 22 -19.28 19.27 35.88
CA LEU A 22 -19.82 17.99 35.47
C LEU A 22 -20.81 17.37 36.47
N GLN A 23 -20.98 17.94 37.67
CA GLN A 23 -22.10 17.59 38.54
C GLN A 23 -23.47 17.94 37.92
N LYS A 24 -23.52 18.91 37.00
CA LYS A 24 -24.75 19.34 36.35
C LYS A 24 -25.04 18.50 35.11
N ARG A 25 -26.21 17.85 35.06
CA ARG A 25 -26.70 17.06 33.90
C ARG A 25 -26.61 17.82 32.57
N VAL A 26 -26.94 19.12 32.59
CA VAL A 26 -26.89 20.00 31.41
C VAL A 26 -25.44 20.21 30.92
N ALA A 27 -24.46 20.26 31.82
CA ALA A 27 -23.06 20.40 31.46
C ALA A 27 -22.53 19.13 30.80
N VAL A 28 -22.89 17.95 31.31
CA VAL A 28 -22.50 16.67 30.71
C VAL A 28 -23.12 16.47 29.33
N ARG A 29 -24.40 16.85 29.15
CA ARG A 29 -25.03 16.87 27.82
C ARG A 29 -24.31 17.83 26.86
N ALA A 30 -23.96 19.03 27.32
CA ALA A 30 -23.23 19.99 26.50
C ALA A 30 -21.82 19.48 26.14
N LEU A 31 -21.09 18.87 27.08
CA LEU A 31 -19.75 18.33 26.83
C LEU A 31 -19.77 17.19 25.79
N THR A 32 -20.65 16.22 25.99
CA THR A 32 -20.77 15.07 25.07
C THR A 32 -21.26 15.49 23.68
N GLN A 33 -22.07 16.54 23.58
CA GLN A 33 -22.41 17.15 22.28
C GLN A 33 -21.21 17.86 21.64
N LEU A 34 -20.48 18.67 22.42
CA LEU A 34 -19.27 19.34 21.94
C LEU A 34 -18.19 18.35 21.46
N TRP A 35 -18.11 17.16 22.05
CA TRP A 35 -17.22 16.11 21.56
C TRP A 35 -17.59 15.57 20.17
N LEU A 36 -18.86 15.62 19.79
CA LEU A 36 -19.31 15.27 18.45
C LEU A 36 -19.08 16.41 17.45
N ASP A 37 -19.35 17.65 17.88
CA ASP A 37 -19.43 18.81 16.99
C ASP A 37 -18.09 19.58 16.86
N ASP A 38 -17.22 19.53 17.86
CA ASP A 38 -15.96 20.28 17.91
C ASP A 38 -14.74 19.38 18.19
N SER A 39 -14.04 19.07 17.11
CA SER A 39 -12.79 18.29 17.13
C SER A 39 -11.69 18.86 18.06
N ASP A 40 -11.62 20.18 18.29
CA ASP A 40 -10.60 20.77 19.18
C ASP A 40 -10.97 20.52 20.65
N VAL A 41 -12.28 20.62 20.97
CA VAL A 41 -12.79 20.26 22.30
C VAL A 41 -12.59 18.77 22.57
N LEU A 42 -12.94 17.90 21.61
CA LEU A 42 -12.68 16.46 21.70
C LEU A 42 -11.20 16.21 21.98
N LYS A 43 -10.30 16.73 21.14
CA LYS A 43 -8.86 16.50 21.25
C LYS A 43 -8.26 16.97 22.57
N ARG A 44 -8.77 18.06 23.16
CA ARG A 44 -8.20 18.67 24.36
C ARG A 44 -8.77 18.12 25.66
N LEU A 45 -10.02 17.67 25.65
CA LEU A 45 -10.70 17.23 26.86
C LEU A 45 -10.79 15.71 26.96
N MET A 46 -10.89 15.00 25.83
CA MET A 46 -11.04 13.54 25.86
C MET A 46 -9.82 12.88 26.50
N SER A 47 -10.07 12.14 27.59
CA SER A 47 -9.07 11.36 28.31
C SER A 47 -9.76 10.32 29.19
N PRO A 48 -9.09 9.19 29.53
CA PRO A 48 -9.66 8.17 30.41
C PRO A 48 -10.14 8.78 31.74
N ARG A 49 -9.31 9.64 32.34
CA ARG A 49 -9.60 10.32 33.60
C ARG A 49 -10.84 11.21 33.54
N LEU A 50 -11.06 11.94 32.45
CA LEU A 50 -12.25 12.80 32.34
C LEU A 50 -13.53 11.97 32.18
N LEU A 51 -13.46 10.83 31.50
CA LEU A 51 -14.58 9.90 31.38
C LEU A 51 -15.01 9.36 32.74
N GLU A 52 -14.06 8.94 33.57
CA GLU A 52 -14.30 8.51 34.95
C GLU A 52 -14.95 9.63 35.78
N ILE A 53 -14.33 10.82 35.80
CA ILE A 53 -14.86 11.99 36.54
C ILE A 53 -16.30 12.31 36.10
N MET A 54 -16.59 12.25 34.80
CA MET A 54 -17.91 12.53 34.26
C MET A 54 -18.94 11.49 34.72
N VAL A 55 -18.61 10.20 34.70
CA VAL A 55 -19.53 9.13 35.12
C VAL A 55 -19.76 9.17 36.63
N ASP A 56 -18.70 9.36 37.42
CA ASP A 56 -18.78 9.47 38.87
C ASP A 56 -19.61 10.68 39.31
N ALA A 57 -19.54 11.80 38.58
CA ALA A 57 -20.35 12.97 38.86
C ALA A 57 -21.85 12.79 38.52
N GLN A 58 -22.22 11.72 37.82
CA GLN A 58 -23.55 11.51 37.23
C GLN A 58 -24.30 10.29 37.77
N GLN A 59 -23.90 9.76 38.94
CA GLN A 59 -24.51 8.59 39.56
C GLN A 59 -26.07 8.65 39.62
N PRO A 60 -26.76 7.50 39.49
CA PRO A 60 -26.21 6.16 39.29
C PRO A 60 -25.75 5.88 37.84
N ARG A 61 -26.15 6.73 36.88
CA ARG A 61 -25.84 6.58 35.45
C ARG A 61 -25.96 7.88 34.67
N LEU A 62 -25.36 7.91 33.49
CA LEU A 62 -25.59 8.95 32.49
C LEU A 62 -27.06 9.02 32.05
N GLY A 63 -27.50 10.24 31.74
CA GLY A 63 -28.80 10.44 31.09
C GLY A 63 -28.81 9.88 29.66
N ARG A 64 -30.00 9.62 29.10
CA ARG A 64 -30.16 9.01 27.78
C ARG A 64 -29.42 9.77 26.68
N VAL A 65 -29.53 11.11 26.65
CA VAL A 65 -28.88 11.93 25.61
C VAL A 65 -27.35 11.87 25.70
N PRO A 66 -26.69 12.16 26.85
CA PRO A 66 -25.25 11.94 26.97
C PRO A 66 -24.80 10.53 26.59
N LEU A 67 -25.56 9.50 26.97
CA LEU A 67 -25.21 8.11 26.63
C LEU A 67 -25.28 7.84 25.13
N LEU A 68 -26.31 8.34 24.42
CA LEU A 68 -26.41 8.26 22.97
C LEU A 68 -25.28 9.02 22.28
N ASN A 69 -24.94 10.23 22.76
CA ASN A 69 -23.83 11.01 22.21
C ASN A 69 -22.49 10.26 22.37
N MET A 70 -22.30 9.57 23.50
CA MET A 70 -21.12 8.74 23.75
C MET A 70 -21.07 7.52 22.83
N LEU A 71 -22.19 6.83 22.62
CA LEU A 71 -22.29 5.73 21.66
C LEU A 71 -21.98 6.20 20.22
N GLN A 72 -22.57 7.33 19.82
CA GLN A 72 -22.30 7.94 18.52
C GLN A 72 -20.82 8.24 18.36
N LEU A 73 -20.20 8.88 19.36
CA LEU A 73 -18.78 9.20 19.35
C LEU A 73 -17.93 7.92 19.23
N TYR A 74 -18.31 6.85 19.92
CA TYR A 74 -17.65 5.56 19.81
C TYR A 74 -17.68 5.00 18.39
N PHE A 75 -18.85 4.96 17.73
CA PHE A 75 -18.93 4.46 16.36
C PHE A 75 -18.30 5.41 15.33
N GLN A 76 -18.28 6.71 15.63
CA GLN A 76 -17.66 7.74 14.81
C GLN A 76 -16.12 7.67 14.83
N GLU A 77 -15.51 7.44 16.00
CA GLU A 77 -14.05 7.41 16.17
C GLU A 77 -13.45 6.00 16.27
N PHE A 78 -14.14 5.06 16.94
CA PHE A 78 -13.77 3.64 17.08
C PHE A 78 -12.28 3.42 17.41
N ASP A 79 -11.50 2.82 16.49
CA ASP A 79 -10.07 2.55 16.62
C ASP A 79 -9.22 3.84 16.68
N ARG A 80 -9.78 5.00 16.32
CA ARG A 80 -9.11 6.30 16.41
C ARG A 80 -9.18 6.91 17.81
N LEU A 81 -10.01 6.38 18.72
CA LEU A 81 -10.07 6.87 20.11
C LEU A 81 -8.70 6.80 20.79
N ASP A 82 -7.89 5.79 20.50
CA ASP A 82 -6.54 5.65 21.07
C ASP A 82 -5.55 6.72 20.61
N ARG A 83 -5.93 7.61 19.67
CA ARG A 83 -5.13 8.80 19.31
C ARG A 83 -5.20 9.91 20.35
N TYR A 84 -6.18 9.85 21.26
CA TYR A 84 -6.40 10.85 22.31
C TYR A 84 -5.80 10.43 23.66
N SER A 85 -5.38 9.18 23.81
CA SER A 85 -4.58 8.72 24.96
C SER A 85 -3.13 9.20 24.85
N SER A 86 -2.50 9.49 25.99
CA SER A 86 -1.06 9.72 26.04
C SER A 86 -0.30 8.39 25.95
N GLU A 87 1.00 8.42 25.63
CA GLU A 87 1.82 7.20 25.46
C GLU A 87 1.88 6.30 26.71
N ASN A 88 1.54 6.83 27.89
CA ASN A 88 1.56 6.12 29.17
C ASN A 88 0.16 5.70 29.67
N ASP A 89 -0.90 6.01 28.93
CA ASP A 89 -2.27 5.66 29.32
C ASP A 89 -2.68 4.30 28.76
N ASP A 90 -3.61 3.63 29.46
CA ASP A 90 -4.33 2.48 28.91
C ASP A 90 -5.12 2.89 27.65
N SER A 91 -5.46 1.91 26.80
CA SER A 91 -6.25 2.14 25.58
C SER A 91 -7.54 2.89 25.91
N LEU A 92 -7.66 4.15 25.45
CA LEU A 92 -8.85 4.95 25.67
C LEU A 92 -10.08 4.23 25.11
N ARG A 93 -9.93 3.56 23.97
CA ARG A 93 -11.00 2.77 23.35
C ARG A 93 -11.53 1.70 24.31
N GLU A 94 -10.66 0.92 24.94
CA GLU A 94 -11.05 -0.15 25.87
C GLU A 94 -11.72 0.41 27.14
N VAL A 95 -11.22 1.53 27.66
CA VAL A 95 -11.86 2.25 28.78
C VAL A 95 -13.26 2.72 28.36
N PHE A 96 -13.39 3.28 27.15
CA PHE A 96 -14.65 3.75 26.60
C PHE A 96 -15.65 2.61 26.41
N GLU A 97 -15.21 1.46 25.88
CA GLU A 97 -16.01 0.24 25.76
C GLU A 97 -16.56 -0.21 27.10
N GLY A 98 -15.68 -0.36 28.11
CA GLY A 98 -16.07 -0.81 29.44
C GLY A 98 -17.09 0.11 30.10
N LEU A 99 -16.86 1.43 29.96
CA LEU A 99 -17.77 2.46 30.43
C LEU A 99 -19.13 2.38 29.75
N LEU A 100 -19.18 2.27 28.42
CA LEU A 100 -20.43 2.16 27.67
C LEU A 100 -21.23 0.93 28.10
N VAL A 101 -20.57 -0.22 28.22
CA VAL A 101 -21.21 -1.46 28.67
C VAL A 101 -21.78 -1.28 30.08
N ASP A 102 -21.01 -0.77 31.04
CA ASP A 102 -21.47 -0.51 32.40
C ASP A 102 -22.69 0.43 32.44
N GLN A 103 -22.61 1.56 31.74
CA GLN A 103 -23.69 2.56 31.74
C GLN A 103 -24.97 2.05 31.07
N ILE A 104 -24.85 1.23 30.03
CA ILE A 104 -26.00 0.65 29.32
C ILE A 104 -26.68 -0.43 30.14
N GLN A 105 -25.92 -1.25 30.90
CA GLN A 105 -26.53 -2.27 31.77
C GLN A 105 -27.40 -1.64 32.87
N LYS A 106 -27.07 -0.42 33.30
CA LYS A 106 -27.85 0.36 34.28
C LYS A 106 -29.13 0.98 33.71
N VAL A 107 -29.37 0.91 32.39
CA VAL A 107 -30.60 1.41 31.75
C VAL A 107 -31.72 0.38 31.90
N GLU A 108 -32.81 0.73 32.56
CA GLU A 108 -34.04 -0.09 32.57
C GLU A 108 -34.77 0.04 31.23
N ILE A 109 -35.11 -1.09 30.61
CA ILE A 109 -35.90 -1.13 29.37
C ILE A 109 -37.35 -1.36 29.76
N GLN A 110 -38.22 -0.36 29.59
CA GLN A 110 -39.67 -0.52 29.73
C GLN A 110 -40.25 -0.96 28.38
N GLY A 111 -41.12 -1.97 28.42
CA GLY A 111 -41.46 -2.86 27.29
C GLY A 111 -42.16 -2.25 26.06
N GLU A 112 -42.40 -0.94 26.01
CA GLU A 112 -43.07 -0.27 24.87
C GLU A 112 -42.20 0.77 24.15
N GLU A 113 -41.03 1.15 24.68
CA GLU A 113 -40.25 2.30 24.15
C GLU A 113 -39.14 1.95 23.15
N LEU A 114 -38.92 0.67 22.84
CA LEU A 114 -37.80 0.25 22.02
C LEU A 114 -38.29 -0.58 20.84
N THR A 115 -38.35 0.06 19.67
CA THR A 115 -38.30 -0.68 18.42
C THR A 115 -37.02 -1.54 18.42
N ALA A 116 -37.06 -2.70 17.79
CA ALA A 116 -35.98 -3.71 17.81
C ALA A 116 -34.61 -3.21 17.27
N ASP A 117 -34.54 -1.94 16.81
CA ASP A 117 -33.41 -1.32 16.13
C ASP A 117 -32.84 -0.09 16.89
N ASP A 118 -33.27 0.21 18.13
CA ASP A 118 -32.65 1.30 18.92
C ASP A 118 -31.23 0.93 19.37
N LEU A 119 -30.27 1.85 19.19
CA LEU A 119 -28.85 1.60 19.43
C LEU A 119 -28.56 1.17 20.88
N ILE A 120 -29.26 1.75 21.86
CA ILE A 120 -29.12 1.36 23.27
C ILE A 120 -29.55 -0.09 23.48
N SER A 121 -30.66 -0.52 22.87
CA SER A 121 -31.13 -1.91 22.94
C SER A 121 -30.14 -2.87 22.31
N VAL A 122 -29.64 -2.53 21.12
CA VAL A 122 -28.67 -3.37 20.41
C VAL A 122 -27.40 -3.52 21.23
N VAL A 123 -26.82 -2.42 21.71
CA VAL A 123 -25.59 -2.48 22.52
C VAL A 123 -25.85 -3.16 23.87
N LYS A 124 -27.04 -3.04 24.47
CA LYS A 124 -27.37 -3.80 25.68
C LYS A 124 -27.35 -5.31 25.45
N GLN A 125 -27.82 -5.76 24.28
CA GLN A 125 -27.89 -7.19 23.93
C GLN A 125 -26.61 -7.75 23.31
N LYS A 126 -25.83 -6.91 22.61
CA LYS A 126 -24.72 -7.32 21.74
C LYS A 126 -23.41 -6.58 22.03
N GLY A 127 -23.39 -5.71 23.04
CA GLY A 127 -22.26 -4.86 23.44
C GLY A 127 -20.95 -5.61 23.63
N ASP A 128 -21.04 -6.84 24.16
CA ASP A 128 -19.89 -7.69 24.48
C ASP A 128 -19.00 -8.00 23.27
N TRP A 129 -19.53 -7.91 22.05
CA TRP A 129 -18.75 -8.11 20.82
C TRP A 129 -18.86 -6.93 19.84
N ILE A 130 -20.00 -6.24 19.73
CA ILE A 130 -20.16 -5.15 18.75
C ILE A 130 -19.28 -3.95 19.08
N LEU A 131 -18.98 -3.73 20.36
CA LEU A 131 -18.06 -2.66 20.77
C LEU A 131 -16.60 -3.12 20.74
N LYS A 132 -16.27 -4.38 20.48
CA LYS A 132 -14.87 -4.85 20.50
C LYS A 132 -14.11 -4.49 19.24
N ILE A 133 -12.77 -4.56 19.31
CA ILE A 133 -11.89 -4.26 18.16
C ILE A 133 -12.21 -5.12 16.94
N ASP A 134 -12.66 -6.35 17.18
CA ASP A 134 -13.03 -7.33 16.17
C ASP A 134 -14.54 -7.30 15.84
N GLY A 135 -15.32 -6.43 16.48
CA GLY A 135 -16.74 -6.20 16.23
C GLY A 135 -17.07 -5.99 14.75
N PRO A 136 -16.35 -5.11 14.02
CA PRO A 136 -16.57 -4.92 12.58
C PRO A 136 -16.41 -6.21 11.78
N ALA A 137 -15.38 -7.00 12.08
CA ALA A 137 -15.11 -8.27 11.41
C ALA A 137 -16.22 -9.29 11.67
N GLN A 138 -16.70 -9.37 12.91
CA GLN A 138 -17.79 -10.27 13.30
C GLN A 138 -19.11 -9.86 12.63
N LEU A 139 -19.41 -8.56 12.55
CA LEU A 139 -20.62 -8.05 11.89
C LEU A 139 -20.62 -8.40 10.40
N VAL A 140 -19.51 -8.20 9.70
CA VAL A 140 -19.36 -8.52 8.28
C VAL A 140 -19.51 -10.03 8.04
N LYS A 141 -18.85 -10.86 8.86
CA LYS A 141 -18.98 -12.32 8.76
C LYS A 141 -20.42 -12.77 8.95
N LEU A 142 -21.14 -12.17 9.90
CA LEU A 142 -22.55 -12.47 10.14
C LEU A 142 -23.43 -12.02 8.96
N ALA A 143 -23.16 -10.86 8.37
CA ALA A 143 -23.87 -10.35 7.20
C ALA A 143 -23.72 -11.33 6.02
N ILE A 144 -22.48 -11.69 5.68
CA ILE A 144 -22.17 -12.62 4.59
C ILE A 144 -22.80 -14.00 4.84
N LYS A 145 -22.65 -14.55 6.05
CA LYS A 145 -23.21 -15.87 6.42
C LYS A 145 -24.73 -15.91 6.25
N ASN A 146 -25.41 -14.80 6.52
CA ASN A 146 -26.87 -14.72 6.45
C ASN A 146 -27.39 -14.18 5.11
N GLY A 147 -26.52 -13.97 4.12
CA GLY A 147 -26.90 -13.39 2.82
C GLY A 147 -27.44 -11.96 2.90
N MET A 148 -27.08 -11.21 3.94
CA MET A 148 -27.46 -9.80 4.12
C MET A 148 -26.44 -8.90 3.45
N THR A 149 -26.89 -7.76 2.92
CA THR A 149 -25.94 -6.71 2.51
C THR A 149 -25.29 -6.09 3.76
N LEU A 150 -24.13 -5.42 3.58
CA LEU A 150 -23.50 -4.72 4.70
C LEU A 150 -24.41 -3.61 5.24
N GLU A 151 -25.14 -2.92 4.37
CA GLU A 151 -26.10 -1.88 4.75
C GLU A 151 -27.26 -2.46 5.59
N ASP A 152 -27.84 -3.59 5.16
CA ASP A 152 -28.88 -4.28 5.93
C ASP A 152 -28.38 -4.73 7.30
N ALA A 153 -27.12 -5.20 7.37
CA ALA A 153 -26.51 -5.58 8.63
C ALA A 153 -26.33 -4.36 9.56
N LEU A 154 -25.77 -3.25 9.07
CA LEU A 154 -25.64 -2.02 9.85
C LEU A 154 -27.01 -1.51 10.33
N PHE A 155 -28.03 -1.55 9.46
CA PHE A 155 -29.40 -1.20 9.81
C PHE A 155 -29.93 -2.08 10.96
N LYS A 156 -29.83 -3.40 10.80
CA LYS A 156 -30.30 -4.39 11.78
C LYS A 156 -29.62 -4.29 13.15
N PHE A 157 -28.39 -3.77 13.19
CA PHE A 157 -27.66 -3.54 14.43
C PHE A 157 -27.82 -2.11 14.98
N GLY A 158 -28.85 -1.38 14.53
CA GLY A 158 -29.13 -0.02 15.02
C GLY A 158 -28.02 0.99 14.68
N LEU A 159 -27.15 0.65 13.73
CA LEU A 159 -26.04 1.49 13.29
C LEU A 159 -26.43 2.42 12.13
N LYS A 160 -27.73 2.51 11.83
CA LYS A 160 -28.26 3.44 10.82
C LYS A 160 -27.98 4.89 11.24
N GLY A 161 -27.33 5.66 10.37
CA GLY A 161 -26.89 7.03 10.66
C GLY A 161 -25.47 7.13 11.24
N PHE A 162 -24.82 5.98 11.52
CA PHE A 162 -23.40 5.88 11.88
C PHE A 162 -22.57 5.13 10.81
N ASP A 163 -23.18 4.89 9.65
CA ASP A 163 -22.62 4.28 8.44
C ASP A 163 -21.49 5.12 7.79
N SER A 164 -21.46 6.41 8.10
CA SER A 164 -20.37 7.31 7.78
C SER A 164 -19.26 7.36 8.86
N GLY A 165 -19.46 6.69 10.00
CA GLY A 165 -18.50 6.65 11.10
C GLY A 165 -17.33 5.70 10.85
N ARG A 166 -16.29 5.81 11.67
CA ARG A 166 -15.08 4.99 11.55
C ARG A 166 -15.36 3.50 11.71
N TYR A 167 -16.28 3.10 12.58
CA TYR A 167 -16.67 1.69 12.72
C TYR A 167 -17.19 1.10 11.40
N ALA A 168 -18.04 1.84 10.69
CA ALA A 168 -18.58 1.43 9.40
C ALA A 168 -17.52 1.43 8.29
N ASP A 169 -16.55 2.36 8.31
CA ASP A 169 -15.37 2.32 7.42
C ASP A 169 -14.61 0.99 7.60
N VAL A 170 -14.42 0.55 8.85
CA VAL A 170 -13.72 -0.71 9.16
C VAL A 170 -14.55 -1.92 8.73
N CYS A 171 -15.88 -1.90 8.91
CA CYS A 171 -16.77 -2.93 8.35
C CYS A 171 -16.64 -3.04 6.83
N ARG A 172 -16.68 -1.91 6.11
CA ARG A 172 -16.49 -1.88 4.65
C ARG A 172 -15.14 -2.49 4.27
N ALA A 173 -14.08 -2.13 4.99
CA ALA A 173 -12.75 -2.67 4.77
C ALA A 173 -12.70 -4.21 4.93
N HIS A 174 -13.33 -4.76 5.97
CA HIS A 174 -13.46 -6.21 6.15
C HIS A 174 -14.26 -6.87 5.01
N TYR A 175 -15.35 -6.25 4.58
CA TYR A 175 -16.14 -6.74 3.46
C TYR A 175 -15.33 -6.77 2.15
N TYR A 176 -14.48 -5.76 1.91
CA TYR A 176 -13.58 -5.71 0.76
C TYR A 176 -12.56 -6.85 0.77
N ILE A 177 -12.00 -7.20 1.94
CA ILE A 177 -11.11 -8.35 2.06
C ILE A 177 -11.82 -9.65 1.67
N GLU A 178 -13.06 -9.85 2.10
CA GLU A 178 -13.84 -11.03 1.71
C GLU A 178 -14.08 -11.05 0.19
N LYS A 179 -14.37 -9.89 -0.41
CA LYS A 179 -14.53 -9.78 -1.87
C LYS A 179 -13.26 -10.09 -2.65
N LEU A 180 -12.07 -9.88 -2.10
CA LEU A 180 -10.81 -10.26 -2.76
C LEU A 180 -10.71 -11.77 -3.05
N HIS A 181 -11.48 -12.61 -2.36
CA HIS A 181 -11.54 -14.04 -2.67
C HIS A 181 -12.34 -14.36 -3.95
N GLU A 182 -13.16 -13.43 -4.44
CA GLU A 182 -14.08 -13.64 -5.57
C GLU A 182 -13.62 -12.93 -6.86
N ILE A 183 -12.74 -11.94 -6.77
CA ILE A 183 -12.34 -11.12 -7.94
C ILE A 183 -11.57 -11.92 -8.99
N ASP A 184 -11.58 -11.47 -10.24
CA ASP A 184 -10.75 -12.02 -11.31
C ASP A 184 -9.25 -11.76 -11.05
N GLU A 185 -8.41 -12.75 -11.35
CA GLU A 185 -6.96 -12.73 -11.11
C GLU A 185 -6.18 -11.96 -12.18
N GLN A 186 -6.76 -11.76 -13.36
CA GLN A 186 -6.12 -11.12 -14.52
C GLN A 186 -6.44 -9.63 -14.63
N GLU A 187 -7.53 -9.18 -14.02
CA GLU A 187 -8.04 -7.83 -14.18
C GLU A 187 -7.95 -6.98 -12.92
N TRP A 188 -8.03 -5.66 -13.11
CA TRP A 188 -8.16 -4.74 -12.01
C TRP A 188 -9.58 -4.74 -11.45
N SER A 189 -9.73 -5.06 -10.17
CA SER A 189 -11.01 -4.97 -9.48
C SER A 189 -11.25 -3.58 -8.87
N PRO A 190 -12.47 -3.03 -8.94
CA PRO A 190 -12.82 -1.78 -8.23
C PRO A 190 -12.55 -1.84 -6.71
N VAL A 191 -12.55 -3.03 -6.11
CA VAL A 191 -12.16 -3.26 -4.70
C VAL A 191 -10.76 -2.72 -4.40
N PHE A 192 -9.86 -2.75 -5.37
CA PHE A 192 -8.51 -2.24 -5.20
C PHE A 192 -8.47 -0.72 -5.00
N ASP A 193 -9.36 0.03 -5.67
CA ASP A 193 -9.38 1.49 -5.54
C ASP A 193 -9.75 1.88 -4.09
N GLU A 194 -10.64 1.12 -3.48
CA GLU A 194 -11.03 1.24 -2.06
C GLU A 194 -9.90 0.91 -1.10
N LEU A 195 -9.26 -0.24 -1.29
CA LEU A 195 -8.17 -0.71 -0.44
C LEU A 195 -6.94 0.19 -0.51
N LEU A 196 -6.76 0.97 -1.59
CA LEU A 196 -5.68 1.96 -1.70
C LEU A 196 -5.91 3.23 -0.87
N HIS A 197 -7.11 3.45 -0.33
CA HIS A 197 -7.34 4.59 0.55
C HIS A 197 -6.53 4.45 1.84
N HIS A 198 -5.91 5.54 2.31
CA HIS A 198 -5.00 5.51 3.47
C HIS A 198 -5.74 5.09 4.74
N ASP A 199 -6.95 5.61 4.97
CA ASP A 199 -7.74 5.25 6.15
C ASP A 199 -8.22 3.80 6.13
N VAL A 200 -8.42 3.24 4.93
CA VAL A 200 -8.87 1.85 4.74
C VAL A 200 -7.67 0.91 4.92
N SER A 201 -6.63 1.07 4.10
CA SER A 201 -5.42 0.24 4.17
C SER A 201 -4.76 0.23 5.55
N LYS A 202 -4.79 1.35 6.27
CA LYS A 202 -4.19 1.45 7.61
C LYS A 202 -5.13 1.09 8.75
N ALA A 203 -6.40 0.81 8.49
CA ALA A 203 -7.31 0.36 9.52
C ALA A 203 -6.81 -0.94 10.17
N PRO A 204 -6.98 -1.12 11.49
CA PRO A 204 -6.69 -2.37 12.18
C PRO A 204 -7.44 -3.54 11.54
N TYR A 205 -6.80 -4.70 11.55
CA TYR A 205 -7.40 -5.95 11.07
C TYR A 205 -7.09 -7.08 12.04
N GLY A 206 -8.13 -7.58 12.70
CA GLY A 206 -8.03 -8.62 13.72
C GLY A 206 -7.21 -8.19 14.94
N ASN A 207 -6.74 -9.19 15.70
CA ASN A 207 -5.91 -8.97 16.87
C ASN A 207 -4.43 -9.05 16.42
N HIS A 208 -3.50 -8.36 17.12
CA HIS A 208 -2.05 -8.33 16.86
C HIS A 208 -1.51 -7.23 15.91
N GLY A 209 -2.16 -6.07 15.83
CA GLY A 209 -1.58 -4.88 15.16
C GLY A 209 -1.45 -5.00 13.65
N LYS A 210 -2.03 -6.05 13.04
CA LYS A 210 -2.21 -6.16 11.59
C LYS A 210 -3.17 -5.08 11.11
N ARG A 211 -3.06 -4.75 9.83
CA ARG A 211 -3.89 -3.73 9.16
C ARG A 211 -4.56 -4.34 7.94
N ILE A 212 -5.65 -3.73 7.47
CA ILE A 212 -6.39 -4.19 6.30
C ILE A 212 -5.48 -4.35 5.07
N GLY A 213 -4.56 -3.41 4.84
CA GLY A 213 -3.62 -3.52 3.72
C GLY A 213 -2.72 -4.76 3.81
N HIS A 214 -2.34 -5.19 5.02
CA HIS A 214 -1.63 -6.46 5.19
C HIS A 214 -2.49 -7.65 4.81
N ALA A 215 -3.74 -7.68 5.30
CA ALA A 215 -4.67 -8.76 4.96
C ALA A 215 -4.93 -8.84 3.45
N ALA A 216 -5.08 -7.69 2.78
CA ALA A 216 -5.23 -7.63 1.33
C ALA A 216 -4.02 -8.23 0.60
N LEU A 217 -2.80 -7.88 1.01
CA LEU A 217 -1.58 -8.46 0.45
C LEU A 217 -1.49 -9.96 0.71
N GLU A 218 -1.79 -10.43 1.93
CA GLU A 218 -1.80 -11.88 2.23
C GLU A 218 -2.76 -12.64 1.33
N VAL A 219 -4.01 -12.18 1.22
CA VAL A 219 -5.04 -12.82 0.37
C VAL A 219 -4.59 -12.90 -1.08
N LEU A 220 -4.14 -11.79 -1.67
CA LEU A 220 -3.73 -11.76 -3.07
C LEU A 220 -2.47 -12.59 -3.31
N ILE A 221 -1.47 -12.50 -2.43
CA ILE A 221 -0.21 -13.22 -2.60
C ILE A 221 -0.42 -14.72 -2.49
N ASP A 222 -1.24 -15.16 -1.55
CA ASP A 222 -1.45 -16.59 -1.28
C ASP A 222 -2.36 -17.23 -2.33
N ARG A 223 -3.26 -16.46 -2.94
CA ARG A 223 -4.23 -16.96 -3.92
C ARG A 223 -3.63 -17.39 -5.25
N VAL A 224 -2.54 -16.75 -5.70
CA VAL A 224 -1.99 -16.98 -7.05
C VAL A 224 -0.56 -17.50 -7.01
N MET A 225 -0.19 -18.34 -7.99
CA MET A 225 1.22 -18.70 -8.19
C MET A 225 2.02 -17.55 -8.79
N GLU A 226 1.40 -16.81 -9.71
CA GLU A 226 1.96 -15.64 -10.38
C GLU A 226 0.90 -14.55 -10.49
N ALA A 227 1.23 -13.34 -10.02
CA ALA A 227 0.31 -12.21 -10.07
C ALA A 227 0.28 -11.57 -11.47
N SER A 228 -0.91 -11.19 -11.92
CA SER A 228 -1.08 -10.37 -13.13
C SER A 228 -0.47 -8.97 -12.95
N GLU A 229 -0.29 -8.24 -14.06
CA GLU A 229 0.20 -6.86 -14.03
C GLU A 229 -0.72 -5.96 -13.18
N ALA A 230 -2.04 -6.13 -13.28
CA ALA A 230 -3.01 -5.36 -12.52
C ALA A 230 -2.84 -5.55 -11.00
N TRP A 231 -2.63 -6.79 -10.56
CA TRP A 231 -2.42 -7.13 -9.15
C TRP A 231 -1.06 -6.66 -8.65
N GLN A 232 -0.02 -6.82 -9.47
CA GLN A 232 1.32 -6.30 -9.22
C GLN A 232 1.31 -4.77 -9.03
N ASP A 233 0.58 -4.05 -9.88
CA ASP A 233 0.41 -2.60 -9.78
C ASP A 233 -0.35 -2.17 -8.53
N PHE A 234 -1.37 -2.93 -8.12
CA PHE A 234 -2.07 -2.70 -6.85
C PHE A 234 -1.09 -2.86 -5.68
N MET A 235 -0.31 -3.96 -5.64
CA MET A 235 0.66 -4.21 -4.58
C MET A 235 1.72 -3.12 -4.49
N LEU A 236 2.26 -2.67 -5.64
CA LEU A 236 3.22 -1.55 -5.70
C LEU A 236 2.58 -0.24 -5.21
N SER A 237 1.33 0.03 -5.59
CA SER A 237 0.61 1.24 -5.19
C SER A 237 0.29 1.27 -3.69
N LEU A 238 0.04 0.10 -3.09
CA LEU A 238 -0.30 -0.06 -1.68
C LEU A 238 0.95 -0.04 -0.78
N ALA A 239 1.95 -0.87 -1.10
CA ALA A 239 3.07 -1.19 -0.21
C ALA A 239 4.44 -0.73 -0.73
N GLY A 240 4.53 -0.27 -1.97
CA GLY A 240 5.80 0.05 -2.63
C GLY A 240 6.59 -1.21 -3.02
N ASP A 241 7.83 -1.03 -3.49
CA ASP A 241 8.65 -2.13 -3.98
C ASP A 241 9.30 -2.94 -2.83
N PRO A 242 9.07 -4.27 -2.72
CA PRO A 242 9.65 -5.14 -1.69
C PRO A 242 11.14 -5.44 -1.88
N ARG A 243 11.74 -5.03 -3.01
CA ARG A 243 13.16 -5.26 -3.30
C ARG A 243 14.06 -4.21 -2.64
N VAL A 244 13.48 -3.13 -2.10
CA VAL A 244 14.20 -2.14 -1.30
C VAL A 244 14.77 -2.75 -0.01
N SER A 245 15.73 -2.05 0.60
CA SER A 245 16.34 -2.47 1.86
C SER A 245 15.29 -2.62 2.97
N SER A 246 15.46 -3.63 3.83
CA SER A 246 14.60 -3.86 4.99
C SER A 246 14.64 -2.73 6.03
N ARG A 247 15.59 -1.79 5.91
CA ARG A 247 15.67 -0.58 6.74
C ARG A 247 14.68 0.50 6.30
N VAL A 248 14.23 0.48 5.04
CA VAL A 248 13.30 1.48 4.49
C VAL A 248 11.96 1.41 5.23
N LYS A 249 11.38 2.58 5.55
CA LYS A 249 10.14 2.68 6.31
C LYS A 249 8.99 1.91 5.65
N SER A 250 8.80 2.06 4.33
CA SER A 250 7.76 1.33 3.59
C SER A 250 7.90 -0.18 3.70
N TYR A 251 9.13 -0.71 3.62
CA TYR A 251 9.38 -2.14 3.79
C TYR A 251 9.01 -2.62 5.19
N ARG A 252 9.46 -1.92 6.22
CA ARG A 252 9.13 -2.27 7.62
C ARG A 252 7.64 -2.17 7.89
N GLU A 253 6.98 -1.18 7.29
CA GLU A 253 5.56 -0.94 7.48
C GLU A 253 4.69 -1.98 6.80
N TRP A 254 5.01 -2.41 5.57
CA TRP A 254 4.09 -3.23 4.76
C TRP A 254 4.59 -4.63 4.43
N TRP A 255 5.89 -4.82 4.21
CA TRP A 255 6.44 -6.08 3.72
C TRP A 255 6.96 -6.98 4.85
N ALA A 256 7.63 -6.40 5.85
CA ALA A 256 8.15 -7.14 6.99
C ALA A 256 7.08 -7.95 7.75
N PRO A 257 5.84 -7.44 7.98
CA PRO A 257 4.80 -8.21 8.67
C PRO A 257 4.29 -9.44 7.92
N LEU A 258 4.52 -9.55 6.60
CA LEU A 258 4.00 -10.64 5.76
C LEU A 258 4.85 -11.92 5.82
N GLY A 259 6.09 -11.81 6.30
CA GLY A 259 7.08 -12.89 6.35
C GLY A 259 7.88 -13.06 5.05
N GLU A 260 9.09 -13.60 5.18
CA GLU A 260 10.06 -13.66 4.06
C GLU A 260 9.56 -14.51 2.88
N GLN A 261 8.75 -15.55 3.13
CA GLN A 261 8.24 -16.42 2.07
C GLN A 261 7.35 -15.67 1.07
N ARG A 262 6.43 -14.83 1.56
CA ARG A 262 5.57 -14.01 0.71
C ARG A 262 6.34 -12.91 0.01
N VAL A 263 7.26 -12.27 0.74
CA VAL A 263 8.13 -11.24 0.16
C VAL A 263 8.95 -11.80 -1.00
N GLU A 264 9.59 -12.97 -0.83
CA GLU A 264 10.39 -13.59 -1.88
C GLU A 264 9.57 -13.99 -3.09
N LYS A 265 8.34 -14.46 -2.88
CA LYS A 265 7.38 -14.75 -3.96
C LYS A 265 7.10 -13.50 -4.79
N VAL A 266 6.80 -12.37 -4.15
CA VAL A 266 6.54 -11.09 -4.83
C VAL A 266 7.79 -10.54 -5.52
N ARG A 267 8.97 -10.65 -4.89
CA ARG A 267 10.25 -10.28 -5.53
C ARG A 267 10.47 -11.07 -6.81
N GLY A 268 10.16 -12.37 -6.81
CA GLY A 268 10.21 -13.22 -8.01
C GLY A 268 9.29 -12.75 -9.14
N TRP A 269 8.08 -12.27 -8.82
CA TRP A 269 7.16 -11.70 -9.81
C TRP A 269 7.72 -10.42 -10.45
N PHE A 270 8.22 -9.49 -9.63
CA PHE A 270 8.84 -8.27 -10.15
C PHE A 270 10.14 -8.54 -10.90
N ALA A 271 10.91 -9.55 -10.50
CA ALA A 271 12.08 -10.00 -11.22
C ALA A 271 11.75 -10.50 -12.63
N LYS A 272 10.68 -11.30 -12.74
CA LYS A 272 10.16 -11.76 -14.03
C LYS A 272 9.70 -10.60 -14.90
N GLN A 273 8.99 -9.63 -14.31
CA GLN A 273 8.48 -8.47 -15.02
C GLN A 273 9.59 -7.59 -15.57
N ASP A 274 10.62 -7.28 -14.76
CA ASP A 274 11.80 -6.54 -15.23
C ASP A 274 12.47 -7.22 -16.42
N LEU A 275 12.66 -8.55 -16.34
CA LEU A 275 13.26 -9.33 -17.42
C LEU A 275 12.40 -9.27 -18.69
N ARG A 276 11.08 -9.40 -18.56
CA ARG A 276 10.15 -9.30 -19.69
C ARG A 276 10.24 -7.91 -20.34
N LEU A 277 10.20 -6.84 -19.55
CA LEU A 277 10.28 -5.47 -20.05
C LEU A 277 11.62 -5.20 -20.73
N PHE A 278 12.72 -5.70 -20.16
CA PHE A 278 14.04 -5.63 -20.78
C PHE A 278 14.04 -6.31 -22.15
N LEU A 279 13.61 -7.57 -22.23
CA LEU A 279 13.61 -8.34 -23.48
C LEU A 279 12.72 -7.71 -24.55
N GLN A 280 11.55 -7.19 -24.18
CA GLN A 280 10.65 -6.49 -25.09
C GLN A 280 11.28 -5.19 -25.62
N ALA A 281 11.94 -4.41 -24.74
CA ALA A 281 12.65 -3.21 -25.16
C ALA A 281 13.77 -3.53 -26.17
N LEU A 282 14.48 -4.63 -25.97
CA LEU A 282 15.52 -5.11 -26.89
C LEU A 282 14.94 -5.49 -28.26
N GLU A 283 13.87 -6.28 -28.26
CA GLU A 283 13.19 -6.75 -29.48
C GLU A 283 12.68 -5.56 -30.30
N GLN A 284 11.94 -4.66 -29.65
CA GLN A 284 11.37 -3.47 -30.28
C GLN A 284 12.44 -2.54 -30.84
N TYR A 285 13.55 -2.33 -30.12
CA TYR A 285 14.67 -1.54 -30.62
C TYR A 285 15.28 -2.17 -31.88
N GLY A 286 15.47 -3.50 -31.88
CA GLY A 286 15.97 -4.23 -33.05
C GLY A 286 15.07 -4.05 -34.27
N GLU A 287 13.75 -4.14 -34.08
CA GLU A 287 12.76 -3.91 -35.13
C GLU A 287 12.76 -2.48 -35.66
N THR A 288 12.72 -1.47 -34.77
CA THR A 288 12.61 -0.05 -35.17
C THR A 288 13.88 0.53 -35.77
N THR A 289 15.06 0.03 -35.39
CA THR A 289 16.35 0.52 -35.92
C THR A 289 16.91 -0.29 -37.09
N ASP A 290 16.18 -1.33 -37.51
CA ASP A 290 16.62 -2.34 -38.49
C ASP A 290 18.03 -2.87 -38.23
N ASN A 291 18.40 -2.99 -36.95
CA ASN A 291 19.74 -3.43 -36.57
C ASN A 291 19.88 -4.95 -36.77
N ALA A 292 20.37 -5.35 -37.94
CA ALA A 292 20.52 -6.75 -38.33
C ALA A 292 21.40 -7.56 -37.36
N GLU A 293 22.44 -6.95 -36.78
CA GLU A 293 23.29 -7.64 -35.80
C GLU A 293 22.54 -7.93 -34.49
N LEU A 294 21.74 -6.98 -34.00
CA LEU A 294 20.92 -7.16 -32.82
C LEU A 294 19.83 -8.21 -33.07
N LYS A 295 19.10 -8.12 -34.18
CA LYS A 295 18.08 -9.11 -34.58
C LYS A 295 18.65 -10.53 -34.61
N ARG A 296 19.88 -10.68 -35.13
CA ARG A 296 20.58 -11.96 -35.21
C ARG A 296 21.03 -12.50 -33.84
N MET A 297 21.42 -11.63 -32.90
CA MET A 297 21.93 -12.05 -31.59
C MET A 297 20.84 -12.20 -30.51
N PHE A 298 19.70 -11.52 -30.69
CA PHE A 298 18.63 -11.48 -29.70
C PHE A 298 18.10 -12.87 -29.29
N PRO A 299 17.86 -13.84 -30.20
CA PRO A 299 17.34 -15.16 -29.82
C PRO A 299 18.22 -15.90 -28.80
N ALA A 300 19.54 -15.85 -28.97
CA ALA A 300 20.49 -16.49 -28.06
C ALA A 300 20.50 -15.80 -26.68
N ARG A 301 20.44 -14.46 -26.65
CA ARG A 301 20.38 -13.69 -25.39
C ARG A 301 19.07 -13.95 -24.64
N LYS A 302 17.94 -13.92 -25.35
CA LYS A 302 16.62 -14.23 -24.81
C LYS A 302 16.60 -15.61 -24.17
N THR A 303 17.03 -16.63 -24.92
CA THR A 303 17.07 -18.01 -24.44
C THR A 303 17.94 -18.19 -23.20
N PHE A 304 19.10 -17.53 -23.17
CA PHE A 304 20.02 -17.56 -22.03
C PHE A 304 19.38 -16.94 -20.77
N LEU A 305 18.85 -15.72 -20.87
CA LEU A 305 18.26 -15.02 -19.72
C LEU A 305 16.98 -15.69 -19.23
N GLU A 306 16.10 -16.14 -20.14
CA GLU A 306 14.91 -16.91 -19.77
C GLU A 306 15.29 -18.27 -19.18
N GLY A 307 16.38 -18.88 -19.63
CA GLY A 307 16.92 -20.10 -19.04
C GLY A 307 17.36 -19.91 -17.59
N LEU A 308 18.10 -18.84 -17.29
CA LEU A 308 18.49 -18.48 -15.92
C LEU A 308 17.26 -18.28 -15.02
N PHE A 309 16.21 -17.66 -15.57
CA PHE A 309 14.94 -17.50 -14.87
C PHE A 309 14.24 -18.84 -14.61
N ARG A 310 14.11 -19.71 -15.63
CA ARG A 310 13.48 -21.04 -15.50
C ARG A 310 14.19 -21.93 -14.48
N LEU A 311 15.52 -21.86 -14.41
CA LEU A 311 16.34 -22.56 -13.44
C LEU A 311 16.26 -21.96 -12.02
N LYS A 312 15.44 -20.91 -11.81
CA LYS A 312 15.28 -20.17 -10.54
C LYS A 312 16.61 -19.62 -10.00
N MET A 313 17.54 -19.31 -10.89
CA MET A 313 18.83 -18.76 -10.50
C MET A 313 18.72 -17.26 -10.18
N ILE A 314 17.83 -16.55 -10.86
CA ILE A 314 17.61 -15.11 -10.67
C ILE A 314 16.83 -14.87 -9.37
N LYS A 315 17.49 -14.31 -8.37
CA LYS A 315 16.91 -13.92 -7.08
C LYS A 315 16.36 -12.50 -7.11
N ASN A 316 17.07 -11.61 -7.77
CA ASN A 316 16.66 -10.22 -7.86
C ASN A 316 17.11 -9.60 -9.18
N THR A 317 16.41 -8.56 -9.61
CA THR A 317 16.70 -7.86 -10.86
C THR A 317 16.65 -6.37 -10.65
N ARG A 318 17.34 -5.65 -11.52
CA ARG A 318 17.10 -4.24 -11.65
C ARG A 318 17.15 -3.77 -13.08
N LEU A 319 16.01 -3.28 -13.54
CA LEU A 319 15.88 -2.63 -14.82
C LEU A 319 16.48 -1.22 -14.79
N MET A 320 17.16 -0.86 -15.86
CA MET A 320 17.70 0.48 -16.09
C MET A 320 17.36 0.90 -17.52
N LEU A 321 16.78 2.08 -17.68
CA LEU A 321 16.24 2.54 -18.95
C LEU A 321 16.78 3.94 -19.29
N GLY A 322 17.33 4.08 -20.49
CA GLY A 322 17.53 5.38 -21.12
C GLY A 322 16.21 5.96 -21.63
N SER A 323 16.17 7.26 -21.90
CA SER A 323 14.93 7.97 -22.29
C SER A 323 14.19 7.37 -23.50
N LYS A 324 14.88 6.88 -24.53
CA LYS A 324 14.23 6.26 -25.70
C LYS A 324 13.73 4.84 -25.40
N ALA A 325 14.48 4.08 -24.58
CA ALA A 325 14.05 2.76 -24.12
C ALA A 325 12.83 2.88 -23.19
N GLU A 326 12.85 3.87 -22.29
CA GLU A 326 11.71 4.21 -21.43
C GLU A 326 10.46 4.54 -22.25
N TYR A 327 10.58 5.38 -23.28
CA TYR A 327 9.44 5.71 -24.16
C TYR A 327 8.85 4.45 -24.83
N SER A 328 9.71 3.55 -25.30
CA SER A 328 9.30 2.29 -25.93
C SER A 328 8.55 1.39 -24.95
N VAL A 329 9.10 1.22 -23.74
CA VAL A 329 8.48 0.45 -22.65
C VAL A 329 7.15 1.08 -22.21
N ARG A 330 7.08 2.41 -22.07
CA ARG A 330 5.83 3.12 -21.74
C ARG A 330 4.75 2.87 -22.78
N LYS A 331 5.10 2.89 -24.07
CA LYS A 331 4.15 2.61 -25.15
C LYS A 331 3.59 1.18 -25.05
N ILE A 332 4.43 0.21 -24.70
CA ILE A 332 4.01 -1.18 -24.44
C ILE A 332 3.05 -1.26 -23.24
N LEU A 333 3.37 -0.54 -22.16
CA LEU A 333 2.59 -0.52 -20.92
C LEU A 333 1.45 0.51 -20.92
N LYS A 334 1.00 0.97 -22.10
CA LYS A 334 -0.10 1.96 -22.23
C LYS A 334 0.08 3.21 -21.32
N ASN A 335 1.32 3.67 -21.18
CA ASN A 335 1.78 4.82 -20.39
C ASN A 335 1.78 4.68 -18.85
N GLU A 336 1.49 3.51 -18.27
CA GLU A 336 1.54 3.29 -16.81
C GLU A 336 2.80 2.52 -16.36
N LEU A 337 3.99 3.15 -16.44
CA LEU A 337 5.21 2.53 -15.91
C LEU A 337 5.32 2.76 -14.40
N LYS A 338 4.85 1.80 -13.59
CA LYS A 338 4.97 1.80 -12.12
C LYS A 338 6.17 1.02 -11.59
N VAL A 339 6.85 0.28 -12.45
CA VAL A 339 8.05 -0.49 -12.11
C VAL A 339 9.18 0.46 -11.69
N ASN A 340 9.89 0.12 -10.61
CA ASN A 340 11.08 0.84 -10.19
C ASN A 340 12.26 0.50 -11.11
N TYR A 341 12.85 1.51 -11.75
CA TYR A 341 14.01 1.36 -12.64
C TYR A 341 15.00 2.51 -12.43
N ILE A 342 16.25 2.29 -12.80
CA ILE A 342 17.28 3.34 -12.80
C ILE A 342 17.25 4.09 -14.13
N LYS A 343 17.23 5.43 -14.10
CA LYS A 343 17.37 6.24 -15.31
C LYS A 343 18.80 6.21 -15.84
N LEU A 344 18.96 5.95 -17.12
CA LEU A 344 20.26 6.02 -17.78
C LEU A 344 20.41 7.34 -18.53
N ASP A 345 21.51 8.05 -18.31
CA ASP A 345 21.78 9.36 -18.89
C ASP A 345 22.85 9.33 -20.01
N GLY A 346 22.97 10.47 -20.70
CA GLY A 346 23.99 10.70 -21.73
C GLY A 346 24.02 9.65 -22.84
N GLN A 347 25.18 8.99 -22.98
CA GLN A 347 25.46 7.99 -24.02
C GLN A 347 24.65 6.69 -23.88
N LEU A 348 23.89 6.52 -22.79
CA LEU A 348 22.99 5.38 -22.57
C LEU A 348 21.52 5.72 -22.81
N SER A 349 21.20 6.92 -23.29
CA SER A 349 19.82 7.37 -23.48
C SER A 349 18.99 6.49 -24.42
N ASP A 350 19.62 5.74 -25.32
CA ASP A 350 18.96 4.81 -26.22
C ASP A 350 19.00 3.34 -25.74
N LYS A 351 19.63 3.05 -24.58
CA LYS A 351 19.86 1.69 -24.12
C LYS A 351 18.91 1.26 -23.01
N ALA A 352 18.66 -0.04 -22.96
CA ALA A 352 18.15 -0.71 -21.78
C ALA A 352 19.29 -1.54 -21.17
N VAL A 353 19.41 -1.56 -19.85
CA VAL A 353 20.37 -2.38 -19.10
C VAL A 353 19.61 -3.13 -18.01
N ILE A 354 19.98 -4.36 -17.75
CA ILE A 354 19.45 -5.15 -16.64
C ILE A 354 20.58 -5.70 -15.79
N TYR A 355 20.45 -5.52 -14.48
CA TYR A 355 21.27 -6.18 -13.47
C TYR A 355 20.52 -7.42 -12.97
N LEU A 356 21.23 -8.54 -12.82
CA LEU A 356 20.70 -9.80 -12.29
C LEU A 356 21.56 -10.28 -11.12
N ASP A 357 20.90 -10.54 -9.99
CA ASP A 357 21.47 -11.28 -8.86
C ASP A 357 21.15 -12.76 -9.04
N CYS A 358 22.16 -13.57 -9.35
CA CYS A 358 22.02 -15.02 -9.51
C CYS A 358 22.45 -15.80 -8.26
N GLY A 359 22.68 -15.12 -7.13
CA GLY A 359 23.18 -15.70 -5.89
C GLY A 359 24.68 -15.97 -5.88
N ASP A 360 25.14 -16.91 -6.71
CA ASP A 360 26.56 -17.29 -6.76
C ASP A 360 27.37 -16.45 -7.75
N PHE A 361 26.67 -15.73 -8.64
CA PHE A 361 27.24 -14.77 -9.56
C PHE A 361 26.23 -13.66 -9.89
N TYR A 362 26.70 -12.62 -10.54
CA TYR A 362 25.92 -11.41 -10.84
C TYR A 362 26.19 -10.97 -12.26
N LEU A 363 25.14 -10.55 -12.97
CA LEU A 363 25.23 -10.13 -14.37
C LEU A 363 24.81 -8.67 -14.53
N ILE A 364 25.47 -7.96 -15.45
CA ILE A 364 24.97 -6.70 -16.02
C ILE A 364 24.96 -6.84 -17.54
N GLU A 365 23.78 -6.81 -18.12
CA GLU A 365 23.53 -7.02 -19.56
C GLU A 365 22.87 -5.77 -20.16
N GLY A 366 23.20 -5.42 -21.40
CA GLY A 366 22.66 -4.25 -22.08
C GLY A 366 22.09 -4.55 -23.46
N SER A 367 21.24 -3.66 -23.98
CA SER A 367 20.48 -3.87 -25.20
C SER A 367 21.36 -4.07 -26.45
N HIS A 368 22.19 -3.08 -26.78
CA HIS A 368 23.03 -3.08 -27.98
C HIS A 368 24.34 -2.36 -27.72
N SER A 369 25.42 -2.78 -28.38
CA SER A 369 26.77 -2.24 -28.21
C SER A 369 27.14 -2.04 -26.72
N PHE A 370 26.90 -3.09 -25.93
CA PHE A 370 27.16 -3.15 -24.50
C PHE A 370 27.73 -4.54 -24.16
N LYS A 371 28.73 -4.62 -23.28
CA LYS A 371 29.33 -5.91 -22.89
C LYS A 371 28.49 -6.56 -21.80
N LEU A 372 28.41 -7.88 -21.81
CA LEU A 372 27.93 -8.64 -20.65
C LEU A 372 29.01 -8.62 -19.57
N TRP A 373 28.69 -8.13 -18.39
CA TRP A 373 29.58 -8.19 -17.23
C TRP A 373 29.17 -9.34 -16.32
N VAL A 374 30.16 -10.09 -15.82
CA VAL A 374 29.97 -11.22 -14.90
C VAL A 374 30.84 -11.00 -13.67
N TYR A 375 30.22 -11.01 -12.49
CA TYR A 375 30.88 -10.86 -11.18
C TYR A 375 30.59 -12.07 -10.28
N LEU A 376 31.48 -12.37 -9.34
CA LEU A 376 31.38 -13.50 -8.40
C LEU A 376 30.88 -13.07 -7.01
N ALA A 377 30.63 -11.78 -6.82
CA ALA A 377 30.03 -11.17 -5.63
C ALA A 377 29.24 -9.92 -6.07
N PRO A 378 28.38 -9.33 -5.22
CA PRO A 378 27.64 -8.12 -5.56
C PRO A 378 28.58 -7.03 -6.12
N PRO A 379 28.35 -6.53 -7.35
CA PRO A 379 29.31 -5.67 -8.03
C PRO A 379 29.55 -4.34 -7.32
N SER A 380 28.49 -3.76 -6.73
CA SER A 380 28.62 -2.64 -5.81
C SER A 380 27.25 -2.32 -5.20
N HIS A 381 27.14 -2.31 -3.87
CA HIS A 381 25.93 -1.85 -3.21
C HIS A 381 25.66 -0.35 -3.41
N LYS A 382 26.72 0.47 -3.53
CA LYS A 382 26.59 1.92 -3.68
C LYS A 382 25.89 2.35 -4.98
N HIS A 383 26.20 1.68 -6.08
CA HIS A 383 25.72 2.05 -7.41
C HIS A 383 24.49 1.24 -7.86
N LEU A 384 24.16 0.13 -7.18
CA LEU A 384 23.09 -0.78 -7.60
C LEU A 384 22.04 -1.05 -6.51
N SER A 385 22.04 -0.30 -5.40
CA SER A 385 20.97 -0.33 -4.36
C SER A 385 19.72 0.44 -4.80
N TYR A 386 18.53 -0.02 -4.41
CA TYR A 386 17.23 0.56 -4.84
C TYR A 386 17.04 2.05 -4.56
N GLU A 387 17.96 2.70 -3.86
CA GLU A 387 18.03 4.15 -3.61
C GLU A 387 18.63 4.92 -4.80
N VAL A 388 19.37 4.26 -5.68
CA VAL A 388 20.00 4.89 -6.86
C VAL A 388 18.95 5.21 -7.93
N ALA A 389 18.77 6.49 -8.24
CA ALA A 389 17.78 6.94 -9.23
C ALA A 389 18.34 7.05 -10.66
N SER A 390 19.64 7.27 -10.82
CA SER A 390 20.28 7.45 -12.12
C SER A 390 21.71 6.90 -12.18
N LEU A 391 22.13 6.45 -13.37
CA LEU A 391 23.49 6.00 -13.65
C LEU A 391 23.93 6.40 -15.06
N SER A 392 25.21 6.69 -15.20
CA SER A 392 25.86 6.97 -16.49
C SER A 392 26.60 5.75 -17.06
N HIS A 393 27.03 5.86 -18.33
CA HIS A 393 27.93 4.88 -18.94
C HIS A 393 29.22 4.69 -18.14
N PHE A 394 29.78 5.80 -17.65
CA PHE A 394 31.01 5.76 -16.86
C PHE A 394 30.81 5.03 -15.54
N ASP A 395 29.64 5.19 -14.91
CA ASP A 395 29.34 4.49 -13.66
C ASP A 395 29.34 2.98 -13.86
N LEU A 396 28.62 2.50 -14.88
CA LEU A 396 28.49 1.06 -15.15
C LEU A 396 29.79 0.40 -15.65
N THR A 397 30.60 1.12 -16.43
CA THR A 397 31.78 0.54 -17.10
C THR A 397 33.10 0.81 -16.41
N ASN A 398 33.16 1.80 -15.51
CA ASN A 398 34.38 2.17 -14.79
C ASN A 398 34.19 2.15 -13.27
N MET A 399 33.16 2.83 -12.75
CA MET A 399 33.00 2.97 -11.30
C MET A 399 32.58 1.67 -10.63
N VAL A 400 31.63 0.93 -11.21
CA VAL A 400 31.17 -0.36 -10.69
C VAL A 400 32.32 -1.39 -10.68
N PRO A 401 33.04 -1.66 -11.77
CA PRO A 401 34.19 -2.57 -11.74
C PRO A 401 35.30 -2.14 -10.76
N LYS A 402 35.56 -0.83 -10.66
CA LYS A 402 36.55 -0.29 -9.71
C LYS A 402 36.12 -0.50 -8.27
N ALA A 403 34.84 -0.26 -7.96
CA ALA A 403 34.28 -0.52 -6.63
C ALA A 403 34.33 -2.02 -6.30
N TYR A 404 33.93 -2.88 -7.25
CA TYR A 404 33.99 -4.33 -7.08
C TYR A 404 35.40 -4.80 -6.72
N LYS A 405 36.44 -4.38 -7.46
CA LYS A 405 37.82 -4.82 -7.18
C LYS A 405 38.34 -4.27 -5.85
N LYS A 406 37.84 -3.13 -5.39
CA LYS A 406 38.16 -2.58 -4.07
C LYS A 406 37.50 -3.38 -2.94
N GLU A 407 36.22 -3.73 -3.11
CA GLU A 407 35.42 -4.46 -2.11
C GLU A 407 35.75 -5.97 -2.09
N ASN A 408 36.15 -6.52 -3.24
CA ASN A 408 36.45 -7.93 -3.44
C ASN A 408 37.81 -8.14 -4.15
N PRO A 409 38.95 -7.78 -3.53
CA PRO A 409 40.26 -7.78 -4.21
C PRO A 409 40.70 -9.15 -4.75
N SER A 410 40.26 -10.22 -4.06
CA SER A 410 40.61 -11.61 -4.36
C SER A 410 39.66 -12.29 -5.35
N LEU A 411 38.55 -11.64 -5.73
CA LEU A 411 37.60 -12.19 -6.69
C LEU A 411 37.82 -11.61 -8.08
N GLU A 412 37.64 -12.48 -9.07
CA GLU A 412 37.68 -12.11 -10.47
C GLU A 412 36.31 -11.58 -10.94
N TYR A 413 36.34 -10.86 -12.04
CA TYR A 413 35.16 -10.49 -12.83
C TYR A 413 35.58 -10.45 -14.30
N THR A 414 34.63 -10.52 -15.22
CA THR A 414 34.91 -10.42 -16.65
C THR A 414 33.91 -9.54 -17.38
N SER A 415 34.33 -9.02 -18.53
CA SER A 415 33.46 -8.32 -19.48
C SER A 415 33.54 -9.02 -20.83
N ILE A 416 32.39 -9.42 -21.37
CA ILE A 416 32.28 -10.28 -22.55
C ILE A 416 31.54 -9.53 -23.64
N VAL A 417 32.16 -9.45 -24.82
CA VAL A 417 31.52 -8.91 -26.02
C VAL A 417 30.62 -9.97 -26.64
N HIS A 418 29.37 -9.62 -26.96
CA HIS A 418 28.43 -10.50 -27.68
C HIS A 418 28.94 -10.80 -29.09
N SER A 419 29.71 -11.86 -29.19
CA SER A 419 30.25 -12.40 -30.43
C SER A 419 29.43 -13.64 -30.80
N PRO A 420 28.97 -13.77 -32.06
CA PRO A 420 28.10 -14.87 -32.43
C PRO A 420 28.73 -16.22 -32.13
N SER A 421 27.96 -17.13 -31.54
CA SER A 421 28.34 -18.51 -31.16
C SER A 421 29.45 -18.70 -30.13
N THR A 422 30.09 -17.64 -29.60
CA THR A 422 31.23 -17.77 -28.67
C THR A 422 31.04 -17.07 -27.33
N TRP A 423 30.19 -16.04 -27.25
CA TRP A 423 30.02 -15.28 -26.01
C TRP A 423 29.46 -16.12 -24.85
N GLN A 424 28.49 -17.00 -25.11
CA GLN A 424 27.93 -17.93 -24.10
C GLN A 424 29.00 -18.87 -23.56
N ASN A 425 29.91 -19.35 -24.41
CA ASN A 425 31.02 -20.19 -23.95
C ASN A 425 31.91 -19.46 -22.94
N LYS A 426 32.26 -18.20 -23.22
CA LYS A 426 33.08 -17.40 -22.31
C LYS A 426 32.42 -17.22 -20.94
N VAL A 427 31.08 -17.12 -20.89
CA VAL A 427 30.34 -17.07 -19.63
C VAL A 427 30.44 -18.41 -18.90
N PHE A 428 30.15 -19.51 -19.60
CA PHE A 428 30.16 -20.85 -19.01
C PHE A 428 31.54 -21.26 -18.51
N GLU A 429 32.60 -21.02 -19.29
CA GLU A 429 33.98 -21.25 -18.89
C GLU A 429 34.36 -20.41 -17.67
N PHE A 430 34.08 -19.10 -17.68
CA PHE A 430 34.40 -18.23 -16.56
C PHE A 430 33.75 -18.72 -15.26
N LEU A 431 32.46 -19.09 -15.31
CA LEU A 431 31.74 -19.59 -14.13
C LEU A 431 32.27 -20.97 -13.70
N ALA A 432 32.49 -21.90 -14.63
CA ALA A 432 33.02 -23.22 -14.33
C ALA A 432 34.44 -23.18 -13.74
N GLU A 433 35.30 -22.29 -14.23
CA GLU A 433 36.65 -22.08 -13.70
C GLU A 433 36.65 -21.53 -12.26
N ASN A 434 35.56 -20.85 -11.88
CA ASN A 434 35.34 -20.33 -10.54
C ASN A 434 34.45 -21.25 -9.69
N GLY A 435 34.20 -22.49 -10.13
CA GLY A 435 33.50 -23.51 -9.36
C GLY A 435 31.97 -23.43 -9.40
N ILE A 436 31.41 -22.65 -10.33
CA ILE A 436 29.96 -22.51 -10.50
C ILE A 436 29.53 -23.39 -11.67
N SER A 437 28.68 -24.38 -11.38
CA SER A 437 28.10 -25.26 -12.39
C SER A 437 26.79 -24.68 -12.93
N LEU A 438 26.61 -24.75 -14.24
CA LEU A 438 25.38 -24.35 -14.93
C LEU A 438 24.86 -25.50 -15.78
N ASP A 439 23.54 -25.63 -15.84
CA ASP A 439 22.87 -26.50 -16.82
C ASP A 439 22.91 -25.82 -18.21
N VAL A 440 23.95 -26.12 -18.98
CA VAL A 440 24.18 -25.54 -20.31
C VAL A 440 23.03 -25.85 -21.28
N GLU A 441 22.41 -27.03 -21.17
CA GLU A 441 21.31 -27.44 -22.05
C GLU A 441 20.07 -26.58 -21.82
N ALA A 442 19.75 -26.27 -20.56
CA ALA A 442 18.62 -25.42 -20.21
C ALA A 442 18.78 -23.94 -20.59
N LEU A 443 20.02 -23.49 -20.87
CA LEU A 443 20.39 -22.11 -21.19
C LEU A 443 20.55 -21.85 -22.70
N LEU A 444 20.44 -22.88 -23.54
CA LEU A 444 20.61 -22.81 -24.99
C LEU A 444 19.37 -23.34 -25.72
N SER A 445 19.20 -22.94 -26.98
CA SER A 445 18.23 -23.61 -27.85
C SER A 445 18.76 -25.02 -28.17
N LYS A 446 17.86 -25.95 -28.54
CA LYS A 446 18.27 -27.33 -28.90
C LYS A 446 19.33 -27.35 -30.01
N GLU A 447 19.23 -26.44 -30.97
CA GLU A 447 20.19 -26.33 -32.07
C GLU A 447 21.52 -25.73 -31.61
N ASP A 448 21.47 -24.65 -30.81
CA ASP A 448 22.68 -24.01 -30.27
C ASP A 448 23.41 -24.93 -29.31
N TYR A 449 22.71 -25.72 -28.49
CA TYR A 449 23.30 -26.70 -27.59
C TYR A 449 24.11 -27.77 -28.36
N ARG A 450 23.53 -28.33 -29.42
CA ARG A 450 24.24 -29.31 -30.27
C ARG A 450 25.50 -28.70 -30.88
N ARG A 451 25.39 -27.48 -31.42
CA ARG A 451 26.54 -26.74 -31.99
C ARG A 451 27.58 -26.40 -30.94
N TYR A 452 27.14 -26.03 -29.73
CA TYR A 452 27.99 -25.70 -28.60
C TYR A 452 28.81 -26.91 -28.16
N VAL A 453 28.15 -28.05 -27.88
CA VAL A 453 28.83 -29.27 -27.43
C VAL A 453 29.79 -29.80 -28.49
N ALA A 454 29.39 -29.79 -29.77
CA ALA A 454 30.26 -30.22 -30.86
C ALA A 454 31.53 -29.36 -31.00
N ARG A 455 31.46 -28.08 -30.62
CA ARG A 455 32.57 -27.13 -30.79
C ARG A 455 33.45 -26.97 -29.55
N PHE A 456 32.86 -26.95 -28.36
CA PHE A 456 33.53 -26.61 -27.11
C PHE A 456 33.54 -27.73 -26.08
N GLY A 457 32.70 -28.76 -26.24
CA GLY A 457 32.40 -29.73 -25.18
C GLY A 457 31.60 -29.11 -24.04
N LEU A 458 31.46 -29.85 -22.93
CA LEU A 458 30.86 -29.33 -21.70
C LEU A 458 31.94 -28.69 -20.80
N PRO A 459 31.66 -27.55 -20.14
CA PRO A 459 32.59 -26.92 -19.23
C PRO A 459 32.97 -27.85 -18.06
N VAL A 460 34.26 -27.97 -17.78
CA VAL A 460 34.76 -28.73 -16.62
C VAL A 460 34.82 -27.80 -15.41
N VAL A 461 33.98 -28.09 -14.40
CA VAL A 461 33.93 -27.30 -13.17
C VAL A 461 35.18 -27.55 -12.34
N ARG A 462 35.95 -26.49 -12.07
CA ARG A 462 37.13 -26.56 -11.20
C ARG A 462 36.72 -26.44 -9.73
N PRO A 463 37.48 -27.01 -8.78
CA PRO A 463 37.23 -26.78 -7.36
C PRO A 463 37.28 -25.28 -7.04
N ALA A 464 36.26 -24.76 -6.37
CA ALA A 464 36.14 -23.33 -6.09
C ALA A 464 37.39 -22.80 -5.35
N LYS A 465 37.99 -21.72 -5.88
CA LYS A 465 39.04 -20.99 -5.17
C LYS A 465 38.40 -20.17 -4.04
N ARG A 466 38.20 -20.79 -2.88
CA ARG A 466 37.70 -20.22 -1.59
C ARG A 466 36.30 -19.59 -1.65
N HIS A 467 35.38 -20.16 -0.87
CA HIS A 467 34.06 -19.58 -0.56
C HIS A 467 34.19 -18.27 0.23
N VAL A 468 33.35 -17.29 -0.13
CA VAL A 468 33.02 -16.16 0.75
C VAL A 468 32.14 -16.67 1.89
N VAL A 469 32.60 -16.46 3.13
CA VAL A 469 31.75 -16.51 4.32
C VAL A 469 30.80 -15.32 4.25
N ARG A 470 29.48 -15.58 4.21
CA ARG A 470 28.46 -14.54 4.40
C ARG A 470 28.74 -13.78 5.70
N PRO A 471 28.68 -12.45 5.73
CA PRO A 471 28.56 -11.75 7.01
C PRO A 471 27.26 -12.23 7.67
N SER A 472 27.39 -12.90 8.81
CA SER A 472 26.30 -13.14 9.74
C SER A 472 25.64 -11.80 10.09
N ARG A 473 24.30 -11.81 10.12
CA ARG A 473 23.48 -10.70 10.63
C ARG A 473 23.96 -10.33 12.03
N GLU A 474 24.71 -9.24 12.17
CA GLU A 474 25.01 -8.67 13.48
C GLU A 474 23.87 -7.77 13.94
N ALA A 475 23.47 -8.06 15.18
CA ALA A 475 22.48 -7.36 15.96
C ALA A 475 22.99 -6.01 16.45
N SER A 476 22.03 -5.09 16.62
CA SER A 476 21.96 -4.06 17.66
C SER A 476 23.25 -3.35 18.09
N SER A 477 23.39 -2.10 17.66
CA SER A 477 23.80 -1.05 18.60
C SER A 477 23.18 0.29 18.22
N ASP A 478 22.76 0.95 19.28
CA ASP A 478 21.99 2.17 19.43
C ASP A 478 22.76 3.45 19.06
N ALA A 479 22.01 4.53 18.81
CA ALA A 479 22.33 5.95 19.03
C ALA A 479 21.54 6.85 18.06
N GLY A 480 20.52 7.51 18.60
CA GLY A 480 19.71 8.50 17.92
C GLY A 480 20.44 9.81 17.61
N ALA A 481 19.88 10.54 16.64
CA ALA A 481 20.00 11.99 16.55
C ALA A 481 18.80 12.53 15.77
N ASP A 482 17.93 13.23 16.51
CA ASP A 482 16.80 14.03 16.05
C ASP A 482 17.21 15.07 14.99
N ARG A 483 16.45 15.16 13.91
CA ARG A 483 16.23 16.42 13.19
C ARG A 483 14.75 16.54 12.81
N LYS A 484 14.06 17.42 13.54
CA LYS A 484 12.71 17.92 13.26
C LYS A 484 12.79 18.90 12.10
N GLU A 485 12.16 18.58 10.98
CA GLU A 485 11.76 19.57 9.98
C GLU A 485 10.27 19.84 10.13
N SER A 486 9.98 21.09 10.50
CA SER A 486 8.67 21.68 10.63
C SER A 486 8.15 22.12 9.26
N HIS A 487 7.05 21.53 8.82
CA HIS A 487 6.20 22.16 7.81
C HIS A 487 4.83 22.44 8.40
N SER A 488 4.67 23.70 8.81
CA SER A 488 3.40 24.37 9.01
C SER A 488 2.66 24.51 7.69
N ASN A 489 1.37 24.21 7.68
CA ASN A 489 0.38 25.04 6.99
C ASN A 489 -1.00 24.77 7.59
N ASP A 490 -1.43 25.71 8.44
CA ASP A 490 -2.82 25.95 8.78
C ASP A 490 -3.48 26.76 7.65
N SER A 491 -4.74 26.43 7.32
CA SER A 491 -5.82 27.42 7.38
C SER A 491 -7.19 26.74 7.14
N ARG A 492 -8.10 26.94 8.10
CA ARG A 492 -9.55 26.76 7.94
C ARG A 492 -10.12 27.95 7.16
N ALA A 493 -11.02 27.68 6.23
CA ALA A 493 -12.07 28.60 5.80
C ALA A 493 -13.38 27.81 5.67
N HIS A 494 -14.51 28.50 5.77
CA HIS A 494 -15.89 27.98 5.76
C HIS A 494 -16.17 26.95 4.65
N ASN A 495 -17.17 26.09 4.84
CA ASN A 495 -17.69 25.06 3.92
C ASN A 495 -17.88 25.57 2.48
N VAL A 496 -16.78 25.67 1.76
CA VAL A 496 -16.69 25.86 0.33
C VAL A 496 -15.97 24.63 -0.13
N LEU A 497 -16.71 23.71 -0.75
CA LEU A 497 -16.12 22.54 -1.40
C LEU A 497 -14.96 23.01 -2.26
N SER A 498 -13.84 22.29 -2.19
CA SER A 498 -12.67 22.62 -2.99
C SER A 498 -13.06 22.66 -4.49
N PRO A 499 -12.40 23.47 -5.32
CA PRO A 499 -12.69 23.50 -6.76
C PRO A 499 -12.64 22.10 -7.40
N LEU A 500 -11.76 21.24 -6.88
CA LEU A 500 -11.68 19.83 -7.26
C LEU A 500 -12.90 19.02 -6.82
N ALA A 501 -13.39 19.21 -5.59
CA ALA A 501 -14.61 18.57 -5.10
C ALA A 501 -15.83 18.96 -5.95
N ILE A 502 -15.96 20.23 -6.34
CA ILE A 502 -17.02 20.70 -7.25
C ILE A 502 -16.87 20.07 -8.64
N GLN A 503 -15.65 19.96 -9.18
CA GLN A 503 -15.40 19.28 -10.47
C GLN A 503 -15.78 17.80 -10.43
N ILE A 504 -15.47 17.11 -9.33
CA ILE A 504 -15.84 15.70 -9.15
C ILE A 504 -17.36 15.54 -9.04
N LEU A 505 -18.04 16.41 -8.29
CA LEU A 505 -19.50 16.44 -8.22
C LEU A 505 -20.15 16.68 -9.59
N LEU A 506 -19.63 17.64 -10.36
CA LEU A 506 -20.12 17.93 -11.72
C LEU A 506 -19.91 16.74 -12.66
N TYR A 507 -18.76 16.08 -12.56
CA TYR A 507 -18.49 14.88 -13.32
C TYR A 507 -19.50 13.78 -12.98
N LEU A 508 -19.73 13.51 -11.70
CA LEU A 508 -20.70 12.51 -11.23
C LEU A 508 -22.16 12.88 -11.58
N HIS A 509 -22.47 14.17 -11.71
CA HIS A 509 -23.78 14.62 -12.18
C HIS A 509 -23.97 14.31 -13.68
N ARG A 510 -22.93 14.50 -14.51
CA ARG A 510 -22.96 14.22 -15.96
C ARG A 510 -22.78 12.74 -16.31
N HIS A 511 -22.07 12.02 -15.45
CA HIS A 511 -21.74 10.61 -15.60
C HIS A 511 -22.09 9.89 -14.28
N PRO A 512 -23.38 9.76 -13.95
CA PRO A 512 -23.79 9.02 -12.77
C PRO A 512 -23.31 7.56 -12.88
N ASP A 513 -23.08 6.94 -11.73
CA ASP A 513 -22.64 5.54 -11.64
C ASP A 513 -21.21 5.32 -12.18
N SER A 514 -20.32 6.30 -11.96
CA SER A 514 -18.91 6.23 -12.38
C SER A 514 -17.99 5.68 -11.29
N LYS A 515 -16.91 4.98 -11.68
CA LYS A 515 -15.85 4.56 -10.73
C LYS A 515 -14.88 5.70 -10.45
N ALA A 516 -14.26 5.70 -9.27
CA ALA A 516 -13.26 6.71 -8.91
C ALA A 516 -12.08 6.77 -9.91
N ARG A 517 -11.75 5.63 -10.51
CA ARG A 517 -10.76 5.54 -11.58
C ARG A 517 -11.16 6.25 -12.87
N ASP A 518 -12.43 6.21 -13.25
CA ASP A 518 -12.91 6.87 -14.46
C ASP A 518 -12.83 8.40 -14.28
N ILE A 519 -13.15 8.88 -13.08
CA ILE A 519 -12.94 10.27 -12.64
C ILE A 519 -11.45 10.63 -12.70
N SER A 520 -10.57 9.78 -12.16
CA SER A 520 -9.11 9.98 -12.18
C SER A 520 -8.56 10.08 -13.60
N ARG A 521 -8.97 9.19 -14.51
CA ARG A 521 -8.58 9.25 -15.92
C ARG A 521 -9.11 10.51 -16.61
N HIS A 522 -10.36 10.87 -16.35
CA HIS A 522 -10.98 12.05 -16.97
C HIS A 522 -10.33 13.36 -16.53
N LEU A 523 -10.05 13.50 -15.22
CA LEU A 523 -9.43 14.70 -14.66
C LEU A 523 -7.90 14.72 -14.78
N GLY A 524 -7.28 13.61 -15.20
CA GLY A 524 -5.81 13.50 -15.31
C GLY A 524 -5.10 13.57 -13.95
N LEU A 525 -5.79 13.24 -12.86
CA LEU A 525 -5.27 13.32 -11.49
C LEU A 525 -4.98 11.94 -10.92
N PRO A 526 -3.99 11.79 -10.01
CA PRO A 526 -3.72 10.52 -9.36
C PRO A 526 -4.96 9.98 -8.63
N LEU A 527 -5.24 8.69 -8.77
CA LEU A 527 -6.39 8.03 -8.12
C LEU A 527 -6.45 8.31 -6.61
N LYS A 528 -5.29 8.34 -5.95
CA LYS A 528 -5.20 8.66 -4.52
C LYS A 528 -5.77 10.05 -4.18
N ALA A 529 -5.59 11.04 -5.06
CA ALA A 529 -6.13 12.37 -4.87
C ALA A 529 -7.66 12.38 -5.06
N ILE A 530 -8.17 11.65 -6.07
CA ILE A 530 -9.62 11.51 -6.28
C ILE A 530 -10.28 10.82 -5.09
N ASN A 531 -9.73 9.69 -4.64
CA ASN A 531 -10.27 8.96 -3.49
C ASN A 531 -10.23 9.80 -2.22
N HIS A 532 -9.18 10.61 -2.01
CA HIS A 532 -9.12 11.54 -0.89
C HIS A 532 -10.30 12.51 -0.90
N VAL A 533 -10.60 13.11 -2.05
CA VAL A 533 -11.71 14.07 -2.19
C VAL A 533 -13.07 13.38 -2.04
N LEU A 534 -13.27 12.20 -2.63
CA LEU A 534 -14.52 11.44 -2.52
C LEU A 534 -14.84 11.02 -1.07
N TYR A 535 -13.83 10.54 -0.34
CA TYR A 535 -14.01 10.01 1.01
C TYR A 535 -13.94 11.03 2.13
N LEU A 536 -13.39 12.22 1.88
CA LEU A 536 -13.25 13.28 2.89
C LEU A 536 -14.05 14.52 2.51
N ASP A 537 -13.64 15.23 1.46
CA ASP A 537 -14.26 16.51 1.08
C ASP A 537 -15.72 16.35 0.64
N LEU A 538 -16.04 15.26 -0.06
CA LEU A 538 -17.36 14.94 -0.59
C LEU A 538 -18.14 13.95 0.28
N LYS A 539 -17.64 13.68 1.49
CA LYS A 539 -18.32 12.79 2.44
C LYS A 539 -19.71 13.34 2.78
N GLY A 540 -20.75 12.57 2.46
CA GLY A 540 -22.16 12.98 2.63
C GLY A 540 -22.77 13.68 1.41
N TYR A 541 -21.95 14.18 0.47
CA TYR A 541 -22.39 14.75 -0.81
C TYR A 541 -22.40 13.73 -1.95
N CYS A 542 -21.65 12.65 -1.81
CA CYS A 542 -21.67 11.49 -2.70
C CYS A 542 -21.85 10.20 -1.89
N MET A 543 -22.36 9.16 -2.53
CA MET A 543 -22.43 7.82 -1.97
C MET A 543 -21.89 6.80 -2.95
N GLN A 544 -21.22 5.77 -2.41
CA GLN A 544 -20.77 4.63 -3.17
C GLN A 544 -21.82 3.51 -3.07
N VAL A 545 -22.20 2.95 -4.21
CA VAL A 545 -23.17 1.84 -4.28
C VAL A 545 -22.44 0.49 -4.37
N SER A 546 -23.19 -0.61 -4.27
CA SER A 546 -22.66 -1.98 -4.05
C SER A 546 -21.72 -2.51 -5.14
N ASN A 547 -21.71 -1.90 -6.33
CA ASN A 547 -20.82 -2.21 -7.45
C ASN A 547 -19.55 -1.32 -7.49
N PHE A 548 -19.27 -0.58 -6.41
CA PHE A 548 -18.14 0.35 -6.24
C PHE A 548 -18.23 1.65 -7.05
N ASN A 549 -19.36 1.90 -7.70
CA ASN A 549 -19.60 3.14 -8.43
C ASN A 549 -20.09 4.25 -7.50
N TRP A 550 -19.89 5.49 -7.92
CA TRP A 550 -20.25 6.68 -7.18
C TRP A 550 -21.43 7.40 -7.82
N ILE A 551 -22.32 7.89 -6.98
CA ILE A 551 -23.44 8.76 -7.35
C ILE A 551 -23.49 9.96 -6.39
N ASN A 552 -24.06 11.07 -6.87
CA ASN A 552 -24.33 12.22 -6.01
C ASN A 552 -25.46 11.88 -5.04
N SER A 553 -25.30 12.27 -3.77
CA SER A 553 -26.40 12.25 -2.82
C SER A 553 -27.34 13.43 -3.11
N GLY A 554 -28.56 13.40 -2.56
CA GLY A 554 -29.49 14.53 -2.69
C GLY A 554 -28.93 15.85 -2.14
N GLU A 555 -28.02 15.80 -1.18
CA GLU A 555 -27.32 16.97 -0.66
C GLU A 555 -26.20 17.44 -1.61
N GLY A 556 -25.48 16.51 -2.26
CA GLY A 556 -24.51 16.84 -3.31
C GLY A 556 -25.14 17.53 -4.51
N GLU A 557 -26.32 17.07 -4.94
CA GLU A 557 -27.06 17.75 -6.01
C GLU A 557 -27.53 19.16 -5.62
N ARG A 558 -27.95 19.36 -4.37
CA ARG A 558 -28.30 20.69 -3.87
C ARG A 558 -27.11 21.64 -3.88
N VAL A 559 -25.93 21.17 -3.45
CA VAL A 559 -24.72 21.99 -3.47
C VAL A 559 -24.30 22.35 -4.89
N LEU A 560 -24.39 21.41 -5.83
CA LEU A 560 -24.17 21.66 -7.27
C LEU A 560 -25.10 22.72 -7.86
N LYS A 561 -26.39 22.66 -7.52
CA LYS A 561 -27.39 23.65 -7.96
C LYS A 561 -27.10 25.03 -7.35
N ASN A 562 -26.72 25.07 -6.08
CA ASN A 562 -26.42 26.31 -5.37
C ASN A 562 -25.04 26.91 -5.73
N SER A 563 -24.12 26.14 -6.32
CA SER A 563 -22.80 26.63 -6.71
C SER A 563 -22.79 27.45 -8.00
N GLY A 564 -23.92 27.53 -8.73
CA GLY A 564 -24.05 28.32 -9.96
C GLY A 564 -23.22 27.81 -11.14
N VAL A 565 -22.69 26.58 -11.06
CA VAL A 565 -21.86 25.94 -12.10
C VAL A 565 -22.69 25.10 -13.07
N MET A 566 -23.90 24.73 -12.64
CA MET A 566 -24.97 24.29 -13.53
C MET A 566 -25.49 25.54 -14.22
N GLY A 567 -25.04 25.81 -15.45
CA GLY A 567 -25.65 26.87 -16.27
C GLY A 567 -27.13 26.60 -16.46
N ASP A 568 -27.91 27.66 -16.73
CA ASP A 568 -29.35 27.60 -17.01
C ASP A 568 -29.66 26.70 -18.22
N GLU A 569 -29.68 25.39 -18.01
CA GLU A 569 -30.21 24.37 -18.91
C GLU A 569 -31.01 23.37 -18.07
N GLU A 570 -32.22 23.80 -17.71
CA GLU A 570 -33.38 22.88 -17.58
C GLU A 570 -34.02 22.70 -18.96
#